data_AF-A0A963A571-F1
#
_entry.id   AF-A0A963A571-F1
#
_cell.length_a   1.000
_cell.length_b   1.000
_cell.length_c   1.000
_cell.angle_alpha   90.00
_cell.angle_beta   90.00
_cell.angle_gamma   90.00
#
_symmetry.space_group_name_H-M   'P 1'
#
loop_
_entity.id
_entity.type
_entity.pdbx_description
1 polymer ?
#
loop_
_entity_poly.entity_id
_entity_poly.type
_entity_poly.pdbx_seq_one_letter_code
_entity_poly.pdbx_strand_id
1 'polypeptide(L)'
;NAHLLLSKSTLNYIGYIEGDGIYKGNADVVVTDGFVGNVALKSSEGVAKMLTHFIKMEFNRNIFTRFAGLVALPVLKNFRRKVDPRRHNGASLLGLRGIVIKSHGGADALAFENAIIVAKRAVQSNVSERIAAGVAAQLYIGAGE
;
A
#
# COMPACT_ATOMS: atom_id res chain seq x y z
N ASN A 1 -20.77 -3.04 13.47
CA ASN A 1 -19.92 -3.22 14.67
C ASN A 1 -18.53 -2.61 14.56
N ALA A 2 -17.75 -2.81 13.49
CA ALA A 2 -16.39 -2.25 13.37
C ALA A 2 -16.31 -0.72 13.55
N HIS A 3 -17.18 0.05 12.89
CA HIS A 3 -17.26 1.51 13.04
C HIS A 3 -17.45 1.95 14.50
N LEU A 4 -18.37 1.31 15.24
CA LEU A 4 -18.62 1.64 16.64
C LEU A 4 -17.38 1.37 17.51
N LEU A 5 -16.69 0.26 17.29
CA LEU A 5 -15.47 -0.07 18.02
C LEU A 5 -14.33 0.91 17.72
N LEU A 6 -14.17 1.32 16.45
CA LEU A 6 -13.15 2.29 16.05
C LEU A 6 -13.45 3.68 16.61
N SER A 7 -14.71 4.12 16.59
CA SER A 7 -15.14 5.40 17.18
C SER A 7 -14.93 5.48 18.70
N LYS A 8 -14.94 4.34 19.40
CA LYS A 8 -14.65 4.25 20.84
C LYS A 8 -13.17 3.99 21.16
N SER A 9 -12.33 3.82 20.14
CA SER A 9 -10.91 3.55 20.33
C SER A 9 -10.10 4.83 20.54
N THR A 10 -8.83 4.67 20.93
CA THR A 10 -7.88 5.79 21.02
C THR A 10 -7.29 6.21 19.66
N LEU A 11 -7.72 5.57 18.57
CA LEU A 11 -7.24 5.85 17.22
C LEU A 11 -7.85 7.14 16.66
N ASN A 12 -7.10 7.83 15.79
CA ASN A 12 -7.63 8.93 14.99
C ASN A 12 -8.55 8.39 13.87
N TYR A 13 -9.77 8.01 14.25
CA TYR A 13 -10.76 7.46 13.34
C TYR A 13 -11.58 8.57 12.67
N ILE A 14 -11.40 8.75 11.35
CA ILE A 14 -12.04 9.81 10.57
C ILE A 14 -13.37 9.39 9.90
N GLY A 15 -13.88 8.20 10.21
CA GLY A 15 -15.11 7.67 9.62
C GLY A 15 -14.90 6.81 8.38
N TYR A 16 -15.93 6.73 7.53
CA TYR A 16 -15.90 5.96 6.28
C TYR A 16 -15.25 6.76 5.15
N ILE A 17 -14.66 6.04 4.19
CA ILE A 17 -14.19 6.61 2.93
C ILE A 17 -14.84 5.88 1.76
N GLU A 18 -15.09 6.60 0.67
CA GLU A 18 -15.50 6.02 -0.60
C GLU A 18 -14.28 5.49 -1.37
N GLY A 19 -14.52 4.68 -2.41
CA GLY A 19 -13.46 4.01 -3.16
C GLY A 19 -12.47 4.97 -3.84
N ASP A 20 -12.92 6.14 -4.28
CA ASP A 20 -12.05 7.18 -4.83
C ASP A 20 -11.24 7.91 -3.74
N GLY A 21 -11.75 7.91 -2.50
CA GLY A 21 -11.10 8.45 -1.31
C GLY A 21 -9.80 7.76 -0.94
N ILE A 22 -9.61 6.51 -1.38
CA ILE A 22 -8.38 5.71 -1.17
C ILE A 22 -7.14 6.46 -1.70
N TYR A 23 -7.29 7.27 -2.74
CA TYR A 23 -6.17 7.96 -3.40
C TYR A 23 -6.11 9.47 -3.13
N LYS A 24 -7.07 10.04 -2.38
CA LYS A 24 -7.16 11.49 -2.13
C LYS A 24 -6.19 12.00 -1.04
N GLY A 25 -5.64 11.10 -0.22
CA GLY A 25 -4.72 11.45 0.86
C GLY A 25 -5.39 11.93 2.15
N ASN A 26 -6.71 11.79 2.26
CA ASN A 26 -7.45 12.16 3.46
C ASN A 26 -7.26 11.15 4.61
N ALA A 27 -6.84 9.93 4.29
CA ALA A 27 -6.58 8.85 5.24
C ALA A 27 -5.19 8.24 5.02
N ASP A 28 -4.42 8.06 6.10
CA ASP A 28 -3.13 7.37 6.05
C ASP A 28 -3.28 5.84 6.09
N VAL A 29 -4.35 5.36 6.73
CA VAL A 29 -4.64 3.93 6.90
C VAL A 29 -6.11 3.66 6.58
N VAL A 30 -6.34 2.76 5.63
CA VAL A 30 -7.67 2.28 5.25
C VAL A 30 -7.83 0.85 5.74
N VAL A 31 -8.88 0.57 6.50
CA VAL A 31 -9.16 -0.76 7.06
C VAL A 31 -10.36 -1.36 6.35
N THR A 32 -10.24 -2.61 5.96
CA THR A 32 -11.27 -3.39 5.26
C THR A 32 -11.05 -4.88 5.54
N ASP A 33 -12.03 -5.72 5.23
CA ASP A 33 -11.83 -7.17 5.26
C ASP A 33 -10.89 -7.63 4.14
N GLY A 34 -10.39 -8.86 4.25
CA GLY A 34 -9.41 -9.40 3.31
C GLY A 34 -9.93 -9.56 1.87
N PHE A 35 -11.24 -9.77 1.69
CA PHE A 35 -11.83 -9.92 0.36
C PHE A 35 -11.91 -8.57 -0.35
N VAL A 36 -12.57 -7.59 0.28
CA VAL A 36 -12.72 -6.23 -0.27
C VAL A 36 -11.35 -5.57 -0.45
N GLY A 37 -10.44 -5.71 0.53
CA GLY A 37 -9.07 -5.20 0.42
C GLY A 37 -8.29 -5.81 -0.74
N ASN A 38 -8.41 -7.12 -0.96
CA ASN A 38 -7.74 -7.76 -2.09
C ASN A 38 -8.31 -7.32 -3.44
N VAL A 39 -9.64 -7.17 -3.57
CA VAL A 39 -10.29 -6.65 -4.77
C VAL A 39 -9.84 -5.20 -5.04
N ALA A 40 -9.83 -4.34 -4.02
CA ALA A 40 -9.39 -2.96 -4.14
C ALA A 40 -7.90 -2.85 -4.55
N LEU A 41 -7.02 -3.62 -3.89
CA LEU A 41 -5.59 -3.63 -4.20
C LEU A 41 -5.33 -4.12 -5.63
N LYS A 42 -5.95 -5.24 -6.04
CA LYS A 42 -5.73 -5.82 -7.37
C LYS A 42 -6.33 -4.96 -8.48
N SER A 43 -7.47 -4.33 -8.24
CA SER A 43 -8.03 -3.33 -9.15
C SER A 43 -7.09 -2.14 -9.32
N SER A 44 -6.52 -1.62 -8.21
CA SER A 44 -5.54 -0.52 -8.23
C SER A 44 -4.30 -0.88 -9.07
N GLU A 45 -3.73 -2.07 -8.84
CA GLU A 45 -2.60 -2.58 -9.61
C GLU A 45 -2.94 -2.73 -11.11
N GLY A 46 -4.15 -3.20 -11.43
CA GLY A 46 -4.64 -3.35 -12.79
C GLY A 46 -4.76 -2.02 -13.52
N VAL A 47 -5.38 -1.02 -12.89
CA VAL A 47 -5.52 0.33 -13.43
C VAL A 47 -4.15 0.98 -13.66
N ALA A 48 -3.22 0.87 -12.71
CA ALA A 48 -1.87 1.41 -12.87
C ALA A 48 -1.12 0.78 -14.06
N LYS A 49 -1.27 -0.53 -14.27
CA LYS A 49 -0.71 -1.23 -15.45
C LYS A 49 -1.37 -0.78 -16.75
N MET A 50 -2.70 -0.65 -16.76
CA MET A 50 -3.47 -0.18 -17.92
C MET A 50 -3.03 1.24 -18.35
N LEU A 51 -2.96 2.18 -17.40
CA LEU A 51 -2.52 3.55 -17.66
C LEU A 51 -1.07 3.58 -18.20
N THR A 52 -0.17 2.82 -17.59
CA THR A 52 1.22 2.72 -18.05
C THR A 52 1.31 2.15 -19.48
N HIS A 53 0.44 1.20 -19.83
CA HIS A 53 0.37 0.63 -21.16
C HIS A 53 -0.12 1.65 -22.20
N PHE A 54 -1.24 2.35 -21.93
CA PHE A 54 -1.77 3.36 -22.85
C PHE A 54 -0.82 4.53 -23.06
N ILE A 55 -0.20 5.05 -21.99
CA ILE A 55 0.81 6.10 -22.10
C ILE A 55 1.95 5.67 -23.05
N LYS A 56 2.45 4.44 -22.90
CA LYS A 56 3.50 3.92 -23.80
C LYS A 56 3.03 3.78 -25.24
N MET A 57 1.79 3.37 -25.47
CA MET A 57 1.26 3.26 -26.83
C MET A 57 1.17 4.62 -27.51
N GLU A 58 0.62 5.63 -26.85
CA GLU A 58 0.44 6.97 -27.42
C GLU A 58 1.78 7.63 -27.79
N PHE A 59 2.79 7.54 -26.91
CA PHE A 59 4.12 8.08 -27.18
C PHE A 59 4.90 7.28 -28.24
N ASN A 60 4.48 6.07 -28.62
CA ASN A 60 5.11 5.30 -29.69
C ASN A 60 4.33 5.32 -31.01
N ARG A 61 3.21 6.05 -31.07
CA ARG A 61 2.31 6.07 -32.24
C ARG A 61 2.99 6.54 -33.52
N ASN A 62 3.83 7.57 -33.46
CA ASN A 62 4.59 8.07 -34.61
C ASN A 62 5.87 8.81 -34.18
N ILE A 63 6.68 9.25 -35.16
CA ILE A 63 7.98 9.90 -34.92
C ILE A 63 7.83 11.18 -34.07
N PHE A 64 6.76 11.96 -34.30
CA PHE A 64 6.50 13.19 -33.54
C PHE A 64 6.12 12.91 -32.09
N THR A 65 5.21 11.95 -31.85
CA THR A 65 4.85 11.56 -30.47
C THR A 65 6.02 10.92 -29.75
N ARG A 66 6.89 10.19 -30.46
CA ARG A 66 8.12 9.63 -29.89
C ARG A 66 9.10 10.72 -29.47
N PHE A 67 9.25 11.78 -30.26
CA PHE A 67 10.08 12.92 -29.89
C PHE A 67 9.49 13.67 -28.68
N ALA A 68 8.17 13.89 -28.65
CA ALA A 68 7.50 14.45 -27.48
C ALA A 68 7.70 13.58 -26.22
N GLY A 69 7.71 12.26 -26.38
CA GLY A 69 8.01 11.31 -25.31
C GLY A 69 9.43 11.40 -24.77
N LEU A 70 10.41 11.75 -25.61
CA LEU A 70 11.79 12.01 -25.16
C LEU A 70 11.88 13.26 -24.28
N VAL A 71 11.19 14.33 -24.66
CA VAL A 71 11.11 15.56 -23.84
C VAL A 71 10.39 15.28 -22.52
N ALA A 72 9.31 14.50 -22.54
CA ALA A 72 8.54 14.13 -21.36
C ALA A 72 9.19 13.02 -20.51
N LEU A 73 10.30 12.42 -20.97
CA LEU A 73 10.91 11.24 -20.37
C LEU A 73 11.25 11.39 -18.87
N PRO A 74 11.76 12.54 -18.37
CA PRO A 74 12.02 12.72 -16.94
C PRO A 74 10.74 12.61 -16.10
N VAL A 75 9.65 13.21 -16.58
CA VAL A 75 8.34 13.18 -15.91
C VAL A 75 7.76 11.77 -15.95
N LEU A 76 7.82 11.10 -17.11
CA LEU A 76 7.34 9.72 -17.28
C LEU A 76 8.11 8.73 -16.41
N LYS A 77 9.43 8.88 -16.28
CA LYS A 77 10.26 8.07 -15.37
C LYS A 77 9.86 8.26 -13.91
N ASN A 78 9.67 9.51 -13.48
CA ASN A 78 9.24 9.82 -12.12
C ASN A 78 7.84 9.27 -11.82
N PHE A 79 6.91 9.43 -12.75
CA PHE A 79 5.56 8.87 -12.65
C PHE A 79 5.62 7.35 -12.52
N ARG A 80 6.29 6.67 -13.46
CA ARG A 80 6.47 5.21 -13.45
C ARG A 80 7.06 4.74 -12.12
N ARG A 81 8.03 5.47 -11.56
CA ARG A 81 8.63 5.14 -10.26
C ARG A 81 7.62 5.18 -9.10
N LYS A 82 6.69 6.15 -9.10
CA LYS A 82 5.67 6.29 -8.06
C LYS A 82 4.60 5.18 -8.15
N VAL A 83 4.23 4.79 -9.36
CA VAL A 83 3.17 3.79 -9.59
C VAL A 83 3.69 2.35 -9.76
N ASP A 84 5.00 2.11 -9.62
CA ASP A 84 5.59 0.78 -9.78
C ASP A 84 5.24 -0.12 -8.59
N PRO A 85 4.45 -1.19 -8.77
CA PRO A 85 4.09 -2.10 -7.68
C PRO A 85 5.30 -2.83 -7.10
N ARG A 86 6.39 -3.00 -7.85
CA ARG A 86 7.61 -3.67 -7.37
C ARG A 86 8.26 -2.94 -6.19
N ARG A 87 8.08 -1.62 -6.11
CA ARG A 87 8.61 -0.79 -5.02
C ARG A 87 7.80 -0.89 -3.73
N HIS A 88 6.61 -1.48 -3.79
CA HIS A 88 5.69 -1.65 -2.67
C HIS A 88 5.53 -3.14 -2.29
N ASN A 89 6.50 -3.97 -2.68
CA ASN A 89 6.52 -5.39 -2.32
C ASN A 89 6.91 -5.60 -0.85
N GLY A 90 6.55 -6.75 -0.30
CA GLY A 90 6.79 -7.10 1.10
C GLY A 90 5.63 -6.72 2.01
N ALA A 91 4.49 -7.39 1.84
CA ALA A 91 3.35 -7.18 2.74
C ALA A 91 3.64 -7.80 4.11
N SER A 92 3.48 -7.02 5.18
CA SER A 92 3.65 -7.50 6.55
C SER A 92 2.41 -8.29 6.99
N LEU A 93 2.61 -9.53 7.45
CA LEU A 93 1.56 -10.32 8.08
C LEU A 93 1.50 -9.95 9.57
N LEU A 94 0.49 -9.17 9.94
CA LEU A 94 0.28 -8.71 11.31
C LEU A 94 -0.48 -9.76 12.14
N GLY A 95 -0.33 -9.70 13.47
CA GLY A 95 -1.00 -10.60 14.42
C GLY A 95 -0.24 -11.91 14.71
N LEU A 96 0.93 -12.11 14.12
CA LEU A 96 1.81 -13.24 14.41
C LEU A 96 2.81 -12.88 15.54
N ARG A 97 3.37 -13.91 16.18
CA ARG A 97 4.40 -13.75 17.25
C ARG A 97 5.77 -13.29 16.75
N GLY A 98 5.93 -13.09 15.45
CA GLY A 98 7.18 -12.64 14.84
C GLY A 98 6.91 -11.88 13.55
N ILE A 99 7.98 -11.33 12.99
CA ILE A 99 7.91 -10.56 11.74
C ILE A 99 7.88 -11.53 10.56
N VAL A 100 6.76 -11.53 9.84
CA VAL A 100 6.60 -12.32 8.61
C VAL A 100 6.26 -11.38 7.46
N ILE A 101 7.17 -11.30 6.49
CA ILE A 101 6.99 -10.49 5.29
C ILE A 101 6.72 -11.39 4.10
N LYS A 102 5.58 -11.19 3.44
CA LYS A 102 5.18 -11.92 2.25
C LYS A 102 5.59 -11.15 1.00
N SER A 103 6.48 -11.75 0.21
CA SER A 103 6.79 -11.30 -1.15
C SER A 103 5.76 -11.82 -2.16
N HIS A 104 5.55 -11.10 -3.26
CA HIS A 104 4.79 -11.61 -4.40
C HIS A 104 5.54 -12.77 -5.09
N GLY A 105 4.82 -13.77 -5.59
CA GLY A 105 5.43 -14.98 -6.20
C GLY A 105 6.22 -14.70 -7.48
N GLY A 106 5.81 -13.70 -8.26
CA GLY A 106 6.53 -13.23 -9.45
C GLY A 106 7.50 -12.07 -9.19
N ALA A 107 8.06 -11.96 -7.98
CA ALA A 107 8.95 -10.85 -7.63
C ALA A 107 10.30 -10.95 -8.34
N ASP A 108 10.73 -9.87 -8.99
CA ASP A 108 12.09 -9.70 -9.49
C ASP A 108 13.05 -9.29 -8.37
N ALA A 109 14.36 -9.21 -8.66
CA ALA A 109 15.38 -8.86 -7.67
C ALA A 109 15.09 -7.54 -6.96
N LEU A 110 14.61 -6.52 -7.68
CA LEU A 110 14.21 -5.23 -7.11
C LEU A 110 13.02 -5.37 -6.17
N ALA A 111 11.99 -6.12 -6.55
CA ALA A 111 10.84 -6.35 -5.69
C ALA A 111 11.24 -7.11 -4.42
N PHE A 112 12.12 -8.12 -4.54
CA PHE A 112 12.57 -8.90 -3.41
C PHE A 112 13.46 -8.08 -2.46
N GLU A 113 14.35 -7.24 -3.00
CA GLU A 113 15.13 -6.26 -2.23
C GLU A 113 14.21 -5.35 -1.39
N ASN A 114 13.14 -4.81 -1.98
CA ASN A 114 12.18 -3.98 -1.25
C ASN A 114 11.50 -4.76 -0.10
N ALA A 115 11.17 -6.04 -0.30
CA ALA A 115 10.61 -6.87 0.77
C ALA A 115 11.60 -7.07 1.93
N ILE A 116 12.90 -7.24 1.64
CA ILE A 116 13.95 -7.30 2.67
C ILE A 116 14.08 -5.97 3.40
N ILE A 117 14.02 -4.84 2.69
CA ILE A 117 14.05 -3.51 3.31
C ILE A 117 12.87 -3.32 4.26
N VAL A 118 11.67 -3.78 3.89
CA VAL A 118 10.50 -3.76 4.77
C VAL A 118 10.74 -4.63 6.00
N ALA A 119 11.26 -5.85 5.84
CA ALA A 119 11.60 -6.73 6.96
C ALA A 119 12.59 -6.07 7.92
N LYS A 120 13.68 -5.49 7.40
CA LYS A 120 14.67 -4.76 8.18
C LYS A 120 14.04 -3.62 8.98
N ARG A 121 13.19 -2.80 8.35
CA ARG A 121 12.48 -1.69 9.02
C ARG A 121 11.54 -2.20 10.12
N ALA A 122 10.83 -3.30 9.87
CA ALA A 122 9.95 -3.90 10.86
C ALA A 122 10.72 -4.36 12.10
N VAL A 123 11.90 -4.97 11.90
CA VAL A 123 12.81 -5.39 12.99
C VAL A 123 13.32 -4.16 13.74
N GLN A 124 13.88 -3.18 13.03
CA GLN A 124 14.45 -1.97 13.65
C GLN A 124 13.43 -1.14 14.44
N SER A 125 12.15 -1.25 14.07
CA SER A 125 11.07 -0.50 14.71
C SER A 125 10.33 -1.31 15.80
N ASN A 126 10.77 -2.54 16.10
CA ASN A 126 10.13 -3.46 17.04
C ASN A 126 8.60 -3.53 16.84
N VAL A 127 8.17 -3.71 15.57
CA VAL A 127 6.76 -3.60 15.20
C VAL A 127 5.89 -4.61 15.95
N SER A 128 6.37 -5.86 16.10
CA SER A 128 5.62 -6.92 16.79
C SER A 128 5.35 -6.57 18.24
N GLU A 129 6.36 -6.10 18.98
CA GLU A 129 6.26 -5.71 20.39
C GLU A 129 5.36 -4.49 20.56
N ARG A 130 5.50 -3.49 19.68
CA ARG A 130 4.68 -2.26 19.72
C ARG A 130 3.21 -2.54 19.44
N ILE A 131 2.91 -3.42 18.48
CA ILE A 131 1.54 -3.85 18.21
C ILE A 131 0.97 -4.60 19.41
N ALA A 132 1.73 -5.54 19.99
CA ALA A 132 1.28 -6.29 21.17
C ALA A 132 0.97 -5.35 22.34
N ALA A 133 1.85 -4.39 22.63
CA ALA A 133 1.64 -3.38 23.67
C ALA A 133 0.42 -2.48 23.37
N GLY A 134 0.27 -2.02 22.12
CA GLY A 134 -0.86 -1.17 21.72
C GLY A 134 -2.22 -1.88 21.81
N VAL A 135 -2.28 -3.13 21.37
CA VAL A 135 -3.49 -3.96 21.51
C VAL A 135 -3.82 -4.21 22.97
N ALA A 136 -2.82 -4.56 23.79
CA ALA A 136 -3.03 -4.75 25.23
C ALA A 136 -3.61 -3.48 25.90
N ALA A 137 -3.03 -2.31 25.63
CA ALA A 137 -3.52 -1.04 26.16
C ALA A 137 -4.99 -0.78 25.78
N GLN A 138 -5.37 -1.03 24.52
CA GLN A 138 -6.75 -0.83 24.06
C GLN A 138 -7.74 -1.83 24.68
N LEU A 139 -7.31 -3.08 24.92
CA LEU A 139 -8.12 -4.09 25.60
C LEU A 139 -8.36 -3.75 27.08
N TYR A 140 -7.35 -3.20 27.76
CA TYR A 140 -7.51 -2.74 29.15
C TYR A 140 -8.50 -1.57 29.26
N ILE A 141 -8.45 -0.62 28.32
CA ILE A 141 -9.41 0.50 28.28
C ILE A 141 -10.85 -0.02 28.08
N GLY A 142 -11.04 -1.01 27.21
CA GLY A 142 -12.36 -1.59 26.95
C GLY A 142 -12.91 -2.52 28.04
N ALA A 143 -12.09 -2.92 29.02
CA ALA A 143 -12.49 -3.79 30.14
C ALA A 143 -12.77 -3.02 31.45
N GLY A 144 -12.49 -1.71 31.47
CA GLY A 144 -12.77 -0.81 32.60
C GLY A 144 -14.08 -0.02 32.48
N GLU A 145 -14.84 -0.22 31.39
CA GLU A 145 -16.27 0.12 31.26
C GLU A 145 -17.12 -1.13 31.55
#